data_AF-A0A2E6TX48-F1
#
_entry.id   AF-A0A2E6TX48-F1
#
_cell.length_a   1.000
_cell.length_b   1.000
_cell.length_c   1.000
_cell.angle_alpha   90.00
_cell.angle_beta   90.00
_cell.angle_gamma   90.00
#
_symmetry.space_group_name_H-M   'P 1'
#
loop_
_entity.id
_entity.type
_entity.pdbx_description
1 polymer ?
#
loop_
_entity_poly.entity_id
_entity_poly.type
_entity_poly.pdbx_seq_one_letter_code
_entity_poly.pdbx_strand_id
1 'polypeptide(L)'
;MNKTLLLILLDFLLLHMIHDSPWNKVEQENAHLSGGTETYAKHAQELQLVTLQLKQAQVRATEQEAMLNFSRKSAADQARGFAELTEEKENLKSQLENAKNAHSETEKARRQGIADAAAQAILLKDTIAAKERVINLKNQTISEAEKQAATRDQAISVLTDQVNTLEGQIGDLKNDFSTKITNLDNTNKGLVRKNGILTAENTNLKDNLKDVEDNLKDVEDDLMAEKTKAKNDRDAAANKITGLEKEITGLEKDKDTQTNRANQLEKDKGRLVNERDKALEAKTTAETQVKALKVKVGEEQKRTEAARTEAQKQQTRAVTAEKQAVEYLAQAKAVAVERDTVKEINDRLQTDIKKVAENTDATTKATLKEVIAQSKRIPQSPNKLFNEYLANRVPVQMQLSRSKPGIVYVNGQPRQAPRQVNKTPQPIFVQGQRYLYAIMHTDQSPFSLQPQGSTAWEKAVGIFRRNGKSIPVHWLGFLKNDPRVLVAPLHKDSAKKEFLNIGKTYPLAKRPQDYSKAIIVHNGEEYGEVDFKVDPKLGNYVLMDKPFMGGLFSKRMNPKKGDVVISRTGELLGIMVNDKYCAVIRENELDKANESFAAFVVLNDDAQVKGLNSTLKKLAGLIKAKPSVLQ
;
A
#
# COMPACT_ATOMS: atom_id res chain seq x y z
N MET A 1 -72.35 -26.10 -95.99
CA MET A 1 -72.83 -26.57 -97.30
C MET A 1 -73.84 -25.55 -97.81
N ASN A 2 -73.67 -24.97 -99.00
CA ASN A 2 -74.48 -23.83 -99.46
C ASN A 2 -75.33 -24.23 -100.69
N LYS A 3 -76.62 -23.85 -100.71
CA LYS A 3 -77.62 -24.41 -101.64
C LYS A 3 -77.31 -24.10 -103.12
N THR A 4 -76.66 -22.99 -103.40
CA THR A 4 -76.27 -22.56 -104.75
C THR A 4 -75.35 -23.54 -105.47
N LEU A 5 -74.48 -24.23 -104.72
CA LEU A 5 -73.52 -25.19 -105.29
C LEU A 5 -74.21 -26.47 -105.80
N LEU A 6 -75.39 -26.81 -105.25
CA LEU A 6 -76.13 -28.02 -105.61
C LEU A 6 -76.86 -27.88 -106.95
N LEU A 7 -77.36 -26.69 -107.30
CA LEU A 7 -78.00 -26.44 -108.60
C LEU A 7 -77.00 -26.59 -109.76
N ILE A 8 -75.81 -26.00 -109.62
CA ILE A 8 -74.77 -26.04 -110.66
C ILE A 8 -74.29 -27.48 -110.93
N LEU A 9 -74.28 -28.34 -109.91
CA LEU A 9 -73.95 -29.76 -110.02
C LEU A 9 -75.05 -30.59 -110.69
N LEU A 10 -76.32 -30.19 -110.61
CA LEU A 10 -77.45 -30.85 -111.28
C LEU A 10 -77.51 -30.52 -112.77
N ASP A 11 -77.22 -29.27 -113.13
CA ASP A 11 -77.28 -28.77 -114.51
C ASP A 11 -76.23 -29.45 -115.42
N PHE A 12 -74.98 -29.56 -114.92
CA PHE A 12 -73.90 -30.28 -115.61
C PHE A 12 -74.18 -31.79 -115.81
N LEU A 13 -74.95 -32.41 -114.91
CA LEU A 13 -75.27 -33.83 -114.96
C LEU A 13 -76.34 -34.14 -116.03
N LEU A 14 -77.26 -33.21 -116.28
CA LEU A 14 -78.28 -33.34 -117.33
C LEU A 14 -77.69 -33.18 -118.74
N LEU A 15 -76.76 -32.24 -118.97
CA LEU A 15 -76.09 -32.12 -120.27
C LEU A 15 -75.28 -33.37 -120.65
N HIS A 16 -74.65 -34.02 -119.67
CA HIS A 16 -73.81 -35.19 -119.94
C HIS A 16 -74.63 -36.44 -120.32
N MET A 17 -75.91 -36.51 -119.91
CA MET A 17 -76.79 -37.66 -120.15
C MET A 17 -77.43 -37.71 -121.55
N ILE A 18 -77.24 -36.67 -122.37
CA ILE A 18 -77.81 -36.58 -123.75
C ILE A 18 -76.76 -36.91 -124.83
N HIS A 19 -75.46 -36.86 -124.51
CA HIS A 19 -74.40 -36.88 -125.52
C HIS A 19 -73.87 -38.28 -125.88
N ASP A 20 -73.92 -39.26 -124.96
CA ASP A 20 -73.27 -40.56 -125.16
C ASP A 20 -74.18 -41.77 -124.88
N SER A 21 -74.64 -42.42 -125.94
CA SER A 21 -75.08 -43.82 -125.96
C SER A 21 -74.92 -44.40 -127.37
N PRO A 22 -73.80 -45.10 -127.65
CA PRO A 22 -73.45 -45.52 -129.00
C PRO A 22 -74.09 -46.84 -129.39
N TRP A 23 -74.58 -46.93 -130.63
CA TRP A 23 -74.66 -48.17 -131.38
C TRP A 23 -73.93 -48.04 -132.73
N ASN A 24 -73.52 -49.17 -133.27
CA ASN A 24 -72.31 -49.29 -134.08
C ASN A 24 -72.54 -50.28 -135.23
N LYS A 25 -71.71 -50.18 -136.29
CA LYS A 25 -71.60 -51.07 -137.46
C LYS A 25 -72.77 -51.04 -138.47
N VAL A 26 -72.60 -51.51 -139.72
CA VAL A 26 -71.51 -51.40 -140.74
C VAL A 26 -72.12 -51.86 -142.10
N GLU A 27 -71.34 -52.05 -143.17
CA GLU A 27 -71.78 -52.50 -144.52
C GLU A 27 -72.50 -51.39 -145.32
N GLN A 28 -71.99 -50.74 -146.38
CA GLN A 28 -70.96 -50.98 -147.41
C GLN A 28 -71.50 -51.54 -148.75
N GLU A 29 -71.02 -50.91 -149.84
CA GLU A 29 -71.15 -51.25 -151.28
C GLU A 29 -72.44 -50.85 -152.02
N ASN A 30 -72.25 -50.44 -153.29
CA ASN A 30 -73.29 -50.09 -154.26
C ASN A 30 -73.10 -50.96 -155.51
N ALA A 31 -74.18 -51.45 -156.12
CA ALA A 31 -74.14 -51.91 -157.52
C ALA A 31 -75.51 -51.87 -158.21
N HIS A 32 -75.52 -51.23 -159.39
CA HIS A 32 -76.39 -51.40 -160.57
C HIS A 32 -77.67 -52.26 -160.50
N LEU A 33 -78.77 -51.74 -161.05
CA LEU A 33 -79.13 -52.00 -162.47
C LEU A 33 -80.40 -51.23 -162.88
N SER A 34 -80.27 -50.36 -163.89
CA SER A 34 -81.38 -49.91 -164.74
C SER A 34 -80.99 -50.16 -166.20
N GLY A 35 -81.95 -50.55 -167.04
CA GLY A 35 -81.68 -50.92 -168.43
C GLY A 35 -82.78 -50.42 -169.37
N GLY A 36 -82.38 -50.10 -170.59
CA GLY A 36 -83.29 -49.71 -171.68
C GLY A 36 -82.79 -48.55 -172.52
N THR A 37 -82.03 -48.88 -173.58
CA THR A 37 -81.96 -48.17 -174.90
C THR A 37 -81.59 -46.66 -174.95
N GLU A 38 -80.78 -46.15 -175.88
CA GLU A 38 -80.37 -46.70 -177.20
C GLU A 38 -79.07 -46.05 -177.75
N THR A 39 -78.51 -46.66 -178.81
CA THR A 39 -77.56 -46.10 -179.81
C THR A 39 -76.17 -45.52 -179.40
N TYR A 40 -75.14 -46.35 -179.65
CA TYR A 40 -73.87 -46.06 -180.34
C TYR A 40 -72.90 -44.89 -179.97
N ALA A 41 -71.66 -45.32 -179.66
CA ALA A 41 -70.36 -44.77 -180.08
C ALA A 41 -69.72 -43.56 -179.35
N LYS A 42 -68.87 -43.85 -178.35
CA LYS A 42 -67.58 -43.14 -178.11
C LYS A 42 -66.55 -43.99 -177.36
N HIS A 43 -65.27 -43.63 -177.45
CA HIS A 43 -64.12 -44.44 -177.00
C HIS A 43 -63.26 -43.73 -175.92
N ALA A 44 -62.48 -44.54 -175.19
CA ALA A 44 -61.14 -44.24 -174.65
C ALA A 44 -60.94 -43.25 -173.48
N GLN A 45 -61.96 -42.64 -172.88
CA GLN A 45 -61.74 -41.69 -171.77
C GLN A 45 -61.77 -42.28 -170.34
N GLU A 46 -62.35 -43.47 -170.13
CA GLU A 46 -62.73 -43.94 -168.79
C GLU A 46 -61.54 -44.45 -167.94
N LEU A 47 -60.47 -44.96 -168.55
CA LEU A 47 -59.31 -45.55 -167.85
C LEU A 47 -58.48 -44.54 -167.02
N GLN A 48 -58.53 -43.24 -167.36
CA GLN A 48 -57.79 -42.22 -166.61
C GLN A 48 -58.46 -41.86 -165.27
N LEU A 49 -59.79 -41.99 -165.19
CA LEU A 49 -60.57 -41.55 -164.03
C LEU A 49 -60.29 -42.40 -162.78
N VAL A 50 -60.25 -43.72 -162.93
CA VAL A 50 -59.97 -44.69 -161.84
C VAL A 50 -58.59 -44.46 -161.23
N THR A 51 -57.59 -44.19 -162.08
CA THR A 51 -56.20 -43.95 -161.65
C THR A 51 -56.07 -42.68 -160.79
N LEU A 52 -56.93 -41.68 -161.00
CA LEU A 52 -56.95 -40.44 -160.22
C LEU A 52 -57.55 -40.63 -158.83
N GLN A 53 -58.67 -41.37 -158.74
CA GLN A 53 -59.40 -41.61 -157.50
C GLN A 53 -58.54 -42.36 -156.46
N LEU A 54 -57.77 -43.37 -156.89
CA LEU A 54 -56.98 -44.20 -155.98
C LEU A 54 -55.89 -43.38 -155.24
N LYS A 55 -55.21 -42.47 -155.96
CA LYS A 55 -54.22 -41.54 -155.35
C LYS A 55 -54.86 -40.59 -154.35
N GLN A 56 -56.07 -40.11 -154.64
CA GLN A 56 -56.78 -39.16 -153.78
C GLN A 56 -57.25 -39.79 -152.46
N ALA A 57 -57.57 -41.08 -152.45
CA ALA A 57 -57.83 -41.85 -151.23
C ALA A 57 -56.56 -42.03 -150.37
N GLN A 58 -55.42 -42.32 -151.03
CA GLN A 58 -54.15 -42.58 -150.33
C GLN A 58 -53.60 -41.34 -149.62
N VAL A 59 -53.74 -40.14 -150.20
CA VAL A 59 -53.41 -38.86 -149.54
C VAL A 59 -54.24 -38.66 -148.28
N ARG A 60 -55.58 -38.82 -148.37
CA ARG A 60 -56.49 -38.66 -147.22
C ARG A 60 -56.15 -39.59 -146.06
N ALA A 61 -55.77 -40.83 -146.34
CA ALA A 61 -55.33 -41.76 -145.31
C ALA A 61 -54.09 -41.23 -144.56
N THR A 62 -53.08 -40.73 -145.28
CA THR A 62 -51.87 -40.14 -144.66
C THR A 62 -52.15 -38.84 -143.90
N GLU A 63 -53.08 -38.01 -144.38
CA GLU A 63 -53.51 -36.79 -143.68
C GLU A 63 -54.24 -37.13 -142.37
N GLN A 64 -55.12 -38.14 -142.39
CA GLN A 64 -55.87 -38.59 -141.22
C GLN A 64 -54.96 -39.27 -140.17
N GLU A 65 -53.98 -40.05 -140.60
CA GLU A 65 -52.97 -40.64 -139.71
C GLU A 65 -52.06 -39.58 -139.08
N ALA A 66 -51.64 -38.56 -139.85
CA ALA A 66 -50.90 -37.42 -139.32
C ALA A 66 -51.71 -36.63 -138.28
N MET A 67 -53.01 -36.41 -138.54
CA MET A 67 -53.91 -35.70 -137.63
C MET A 67 -54.16 -36.48 -136.33
N LEU A 68 -54.33 -37.81 -136.41
CA LEU A 68 -54.45 -38.68 -135.23
C LEU A 68 -53.16 -38.71 -134.39
N ASN A 69 -51.99 -38.75 -135.04
CA ASN A 69 -50.70 -38.71 -134.34
C ASN A 69 -50.43 -37.34 -133.69
N PHE A 70 -50.82 -36.24 -134.34
CA PHE A 70 -50.78 -34.90 -133.73
C PHE A 70 -51.71 -34.80 -132.51
N SER A 71 -52.96 -35.29 -132.63
CA SER A 71 -53.92 -35.31 -131.52
C SER A 71 -53.42 -36.14 -130.33
N ARG A 72 -52.91 -37.35 -130.57
CA ARG A 72 -52.31 -38.21 -129.54
C ARG A 72 -51.10 -37.55 -128.87
N LYS A 73 -50.24 -36.88 -129.63
CA LYS A 73 -49.09 -36.15 -129.07
C LYS A 73 -49.56 -34.98 -128.19
N SER A 74 -50.50 -34.16 -128.68
CA SER A 74 -51.08 -33.05 -127.92
C SER A 74 -51.72 -33.54 -126.60
N ALA A 75 -52.48 -34.63 -126.62
CA ALA A 75 -53.06 -35.22 -125.42
C ALA A 75 -52.00 -35.78 -124.45
N ALA A 76 -50.93 -36.39 -124.95
CA ALA A 76 -49.82 -36.87 -124.13
C ALA A 76 -49.01 -35.73 -123.49
N ASP A 77 -48.79 -34.64 -124.23
CA ASP A 77 -48.09 -33.45 -123.72
C ASP A 77 -48.98 -32.67 -122.72
N GLN A 78 -50.31 -32.63 -122.91
CA GLN A 78 -51.25 -32.16 -121.89
C GLN A 78 -51.24 -33.04 -120.62
N ALA A 79 -51.23 -34.37 -120.77
CA ALA A 79 -51.20 -35.30 -119.64
C ALA A 79 -49.90 -35.16 -118.82
N ARG A 80 -48.76 -34.89 -119.49
CA ARG A 80 -47.50 -34.52 -118.82
C ARG A 80 -47.63 -33.22 -118.04
N GLY A 81 -48.12 -32.15 -118.67
CA GLY A 81 -48.34 -30.86 -118.00
C GLY A 81 -49.24 -30.98 -116.76
N PHE A 82 -50.30 -31.80 -116.81
CA PHE A 82 -51.12 -32.07 -115.62
C PHE A 82 -50.41 -32.90 -114.54
N ALA A 83 -49.56 -33.86 -114.92
CA ALA A 83 -48.74 -34.61 -113.96
C ALA A 83 -47.71 -33.70 -113.28
N GLU A 84 -46.97 -32.91 -114.05
CA GLU A 84 -45.98 -31.93 -113.59
C GLU A 84 -46.61 -30.91 -112.64
N LEU A 85 -47.76 -30.32 -113.00
CA LEU A 85 -48.51 -29.40 -112.12
C LEU A 85 -49.05 -30.08 -110.84
N THR A 86 -49.29 -31.39 -110.86
CA THR A 86 -49.74 -32.15 -109.68
C THR A 86 -48.57 -32.43 -108.74
N GLU A 87 -47.40 -32.77 -109.28
CA GLU A 87 -46.15 -32.94 -108.53
C GLU A 87 -45.68 -31.60 -107.94
N GLU A 88 -45.69 -30.52 -108.73
CA GLU A 88 -45.39 -29.16 -108.27
C GLU A 88 -46.32 -28.75 -107.11
N LYS A 89 -47.63 -29.02 -107.22
CA LYS A 89 -48.61 -28.71 -106.19
C LYS A 89 -48.36 -29.44 -104.86
N GLU A 90 -48.02 -30.73 -104.89
CA GLU A 90 -47.70 -31.48 -103.67
C GLU A 90 -46.32 -31.10 -103.12
N ASN A 91 -45.36 -30.75 -103.97
CA ASN A 91 -44.06 -30.19 -103.57
C ASN A 91 -44.23 -28.84 -102.87
N LEU A 92 -44.98 -27.89 -103.45
CA LEU A 92 -45.32 -26.60 -102.85
C LEU A 92 -46.07 -26.74 -101.52
N LYS A 93 -46.98 -27.72 -101.42
CA LYS A 93 -47.70 -28.06 -100.18
C LYS A 93 -46.77 -28.61 -99.09
N SER A 94 -45.81 -29.46 -99.45
CA SER A 94 -44.75 -29.94 -98.55
C SER A 94 -43.84 -28.79 -98.08
N GLN A 95 -43.37 -27.95 -99.00
CA GLN A 95 -42.59 -26.75 -98.71
C GLN A 95 -43.34 -25.78 -97.78
N LEU A 96 -44.64 -25.57 -98.01
CA LEU A 96 -45.49 -24.72 -97.17
C LEU A 96 -45.61 -25.26 -95.74
N GLU A 97 -45.78 -26.58 -95.56
CA GLU A 97 -45.88 -27.16 -94.21
C GLU A 97 -44.53 -27.14 -93.48
N ASN A 98 -43.44 -27.41 -94.19
CA ASN A 98 -42.08 -27.24 -93.66
C ASN A 98 -41.80 -25.78 -93.24
N ALA A 99 -42.24 -24.80 -94.04
CA ALA A 99 -42.14 -23.38 -93.72
C ALA A 99 -42.99 -23.00 -92.49
N LYS A 100 -44.21 -23.53 -92.34
CA LYS A 100 -45.02 -23.34 -91.12
C LYS A 100 -44.35 -23.93 -89.88
N ASN A 101 -43.77 -25.12 -89.99
CA ASN A 101 -43.09 -25.79 -88.88
C ASN A 101 -41.86 -24.98 -88.45
N ALA A 102 -40.99 -24.58 -89.40
CA ALA A 102 -39.86 -23.70 -89.13
C ALA A 102 -40.28 -22.33 -88.55
N HIS A 103 -41.41 -21.77 -89.00
CA HIS A 103 -41.95 -20.54 -88.42
C HIS A 103 -42.48 -20.74 -86.98
N SER A 104 -43.13 -21.87 -86.70
CA SER A 104 -43.60 -22.25 -85.35
C SER A 104 -42.43 -22.46 -84.39
N GLU A 105 -41.35 -23.09 -84.83
CA GLU A 105 -40.13 -23.31 -84.04
C GLU A 105 -39.36 -22.02 -83.79
N THR A 106 -39.21 -21.16 -84.81
CA THR A 106 -38.60 -19.83 -84.63
C THR A 106 -39.45 -18.90 -83.74
N GLU A 107 -40.78 -18.96 -83.80
CA GLU A 107 -41.65 -18.26 -82.84
C GLU A 107 -41.50 -18.79 -81.41
N LYS A 108 -41.41 -20.11 -81.21
CA LYS A 108 -41.14 -20.70 -79.88
C LYS A 108 -39.79 -20.26 -79.34
N ALA A 109 -38.73 -20.33 -80.14
CA ALA A 109 -37.39 -19.90 -79.77
C ALA A 109 -37.34 -18.39 -79.44
N ARG A 110 -38.01 -17.55 -80.25
CA ARG A 110 -38.13 -16.10 -79.99
C ARG A 110 -38.88 -15.80 -78.69
N ARG A 111 -39.98 -16.52 -78.42
CA ARG A 111 -40.74 -16.39 -77.16
C ARG A 111 -39.92 -16.80 -75.95
N GLN A 112 -39.16 -17.89 -76.04
CA GLN A 112 -38.26 -18.34 -74.97
C GLN A 112 -37.17 -17.31 -74.71
N GLY A 113 -36.45 -16.85 -75.75
CA GLY A 113 -35.42 -15.82 -75.61
C GLY A 113 -35.94 -14.49 -75.04
N ILE A 114 -37.18 -14.10 -75.34
CA ILE A 114 -37.84 -12.93 -74.73
C ILE A 114 -38.16 -13.18 -73.25
N ALA A 115 -38.62 -14.38 -72.88
CA ALA A 115 -38.87 -14.75 -71.48
C ALA A 115 -37.57 -14.78 -70.65
N ASP A 116 -36.50 -15.35 -71.20
CA ASP A 116 -35.18 -15.42 -70.56
C ASP A 116 -34.57 -14.02 -70.39
N ALA A 117 -34.67 -13.16 -71.42
CA ALA A 117 -34.25 -11.77 -71.33
C ALA A 117 -35.08 -10.96 -70.31
N ALA A 118 -36.39 -11.21 -70.21
CA ALA A 118 -37.23 -10.58 -69.19
C ALA A 118 -36.86 -11.02 -67.77
N ALA A 119 -36.56 -12.31 -67.57
CA ALA A 119 -36.07 -12.83 -66.28
C ALA A 119 -34.73 -12.21 -65.88
N GLN A 120 -33.79 -12.08 -66.83
CA GLN A 120 -32.51 -11.38 -66.60
C GLN A 120 -32.72 -9.90 -66.26
N ALA A 121 -33.65 -9.20 -66.94
CA ALA A 121 -33.95 -7.80 -66.65
C ALA A 121 -34.55 -7.59 -65.24
N ILE A 122 -35.38 -8.52 -64.76
CA ILE A 122 -35.90 -8.52 -63.38
C ILE A 122 -34.75 -8.70 -62.38
N LEU A 123 -33.91 -9.71 -62.55
CA LEU A 123 -32.74 -9.96 -61.68
C LEU A 123 -31.77 -8.77 -61.64
N LEU A 124 -31.56 -8.10 -62.78
CA LEU A 124 -30.71 -6.90 -62.86
C LEU A 124 -31.34 -5.73 -62.08
N LYS A 125 -32.65 -5.51 -62.22
CA LYS A 125 -33.41 -4.48 -61.51
C LYS A 125 -33.37 -4.68 -59.99
N ASP A 126 -33.58 -5.91 -59.53
CA ASP A 126 -33.52 -6.25 -58.10
C ASP A 126 -32.10 -6.07 -57.54
N THR A 127 -31.08 -6.41 -58.33
CA THR A 127 -29.66 -6.17 -58.00
C THR A 127 -29.34 -4.67 -57.88
N ILE A 128 -29.90 -3.83 -58.77
CA ILE A 128 -29.76 -2.37 -58.69
C ILE A 128 -30.45 -1.84 -57.42
N ALA A 129 -31.70 -2.22 -57.19
CA ALA A 129 -32.46 -1.81 -56.00
C ALA A 129 -31.84 -2.32 -54.68
N ALA A 130 -31.07 -3.40 -54.70
CA ALA A 130 -30.25 -3.85 -53.56
C ALA A 130 -29.00 -2.96 -53.37
N LYS A 131 -28.29 -2.61 -54.46
CA LYS A 131 -27.11 -1.71 -54.40
C LYS A 131 -27.48 -0.30 -53.95
N GLU A 132 -28.60 0.26 -54.43
CA GLU A 132 -29.12 1.57 -54.00
C GLU A 132 -29.41 1.61 -52.49
N ARG A 133 -30.03 0.55 -51.94
CA ARG A 133 -30.24 0.41 -50.49
C ARG A 133 -28.91 0.39 -49.71
N VAL A 134 -27.89 -0.30 -50.22
CA VAL A 134 -26.54 -0.31 -49.60
C VAL A 134 -25.86 1.06 -49.68
N ILE A 135 -26.01 1.79 -50.80
CA ILE A 135 -25.47 3.15 -50.97
C ILE A 135 -26.14 4.11 -49.98
N ASN A 136 -27.47 4.08 -49.87
CA ASN A 136 -28.22 4.94 -48.96
C ASN A 136 -27.85 4.70 -47.49
N LEU A 137 -27.71 3.43 -47.08
CA LEU A 137 -27.23 3.06 -45.74
C LEU A 137 -25.80 3.55 -45.48
N LYS A 138 -24.89 3.40 -46.45
CA LYS A 138 -23.52 3.94 -46.33
C LYS A 138 -23.52 5.46 -46.16
N ASN A 139 -24.28 6.18 -46.98
CA ASN A 139 -24.37 7.65 -46.91
C ASN A 139 -24.91 8.13 -45.55
N GLN A 140 -25.88 7.41 -44.97
CA GLN A 140 -26.34 7.66 -43.60
C GLN A 140 -25.22 7.47 -42.58
N THR A 141 -24.52 6.33 -42.59
CA THR A 141 -23.41 6.08 -41.65
C THR A 141 -22.24 7.06 -41.79
N ILE A 142 -21.98 7.57 -43.01
CA ILE A 142 -20.98 8.62 -43.26
C ILE A 142 -21.42 9.94 -42.60
N SER A 143 -22.67 10.38 -42.81
CA SER A 143 -23.19 11.61 -42.20
C SER A 143 -23.24 11.55 -40.66
N GLU A 144 -23.46 10.36 -40.08
CA GLU A 144 -23.35 10.14 -38.63
C GLU A 144 -21.90 10.20 -38.14
N ALA A 145 -20.95 9.63 -38.89
CA ALA A 145 -19.53 9.71 -38.58
C ALA A 145 -18.98 11.15 -38.68
N GLU A 146 -19.39 11.92 -39.68
CA GLU A 146 -19.05 13.35 -39.85
C GLU A 146 -19.56 14.18 -38.67
N LYS A 147 -20.80 13.97 -38.22
CA LYS A 147 -21.36 14.63 -37.02
C LYS A 147 -20.58 14.26 -35.76
N GLN A 148 -20.17 13.00 -35.60
CA GLN A 148 -19.31 12.58 -34.50
C GLN A 148 -17.91 13.19 -34.57
N ALA A 149 -17.33 13.36 -35.77
CA ALA A 149 -16.04 14.02 -35.97
C ALA A 149 -16.12 15.49 -35.53
N ALA A 150 -17.06 16.27 -36.09
CA ALA A 150 -17.26 17.67 -35.72
C ALA A 150 -17.53 17.87 -34.21
N THR A 151 -18.25 16.94 -33.57
CA THR A 151 -18.47 16.96 -32.11
C THR A 151 -17.18 16.70 -31.32
N ARG A 152 -16.29 15.83 -31.82
CA ARG A 152 -14.97 15.59 -31.21
C ARG A 152 -14.04 16.77 -31.40
N ASP A 153 -14.04 17.41 -32.58
CA ASP A 153 -13.19 18.57 -32.86
C ASP A 153 -13.56 19.77 -31.97
N GLN A 154 -14.87 20.00 -31.75
CA GLN A 154 -15.35 20.96 -30.75
C GLN A 154 -14.88 20.62 -29.33
N ALA A 155 -14.97 19.34 -28.92
CA ALA A 155 -14.48 18.91 -27.62
C ALA A 155 -12.96 19.06 -27.46
N ILE A 156 -12.19 18.83 -28.53
CA ILE A 156 -10.73 19.03 -28.57
C ILE A 156 -10.41 20.52 -28.39
N SER A 157 -11.11 21.43 -29.09
CA SER A 157 -10.91 22.87 -28.90
C SER A 157 -11.14 23.30 -27.44
N VAL A 158 -12.26 22.89 -26.84
CA VAL A 158 -12.58 23.22 -25.44
C VAL A 158 -11.53 22.65 -24.46
N LEU A 159 -11.00 21.45 -24.73
CA LEU A 159 -9.91 20.89 -23.92
C LEU A 159 -8.58 21.65 -24.13
N THR A 160 -8.29 22.12 -25.34
CA THR A 160 -7.11 22.97 -25.62
C THR A 160 -7.18 24.30 -24.86
N ASP A 161 -8.34 24.97 -24.87
CA ASP A 161 -8.54 26.22 -24.12
C ASP A 161 -8.40 26.02 -22.60
N GLN A 162 -8.86 24.87 -22.08
CA GLN A 162 -8.67 24.49 -20.68
C GLN A 162 -7.19 24.22 -20.35
N VAL A 163 -6.44 23.55 -21.23
CA VAL A 163 -4.99 23.34 -21.06
C VAL A 163 -4.25 24.68 -21.04
N ASN A 164 -4.49 25.56 -22.02
CA ASN A 164 -3.88 26.89 -22.08
C ASN A 164 -4.16 27.71 -20.80
N THR A 165 -5.40 27.62 -20.28
CA THR A 165 -5.79 28.28 -19.02
C THR A 165 -5.04 27.72 -17.81
N LEU A 166 -4.85 26.39 -17.75
CA LEU A 166 -4.11 25.73 -16.67
C LEU A 166 -2.61 26.03 -16.73
N GLU A 167 -2.01 26.12 -17.92
CA GLU A 167 -0.61 26.52 -18.10
C GLU A 167 -0.36 27.96 -17.60
N GLY A 168 -1.27 28.89 -17.88
CA GLY A 168 -1.24 30.24 -17.31
C GLY A 168 -1.27 30.24 -15.78
N GLN A 169 -2.22 29.51 -15.19
CA GLN A 169 -2.34 29.38 -13.73
C GLN A 169 -1.09 28.74 -13.08
N ILE A 170 -0.45 27.78 -13.75
CA ILE A 170 0.81 27.18 -13.31
C ILE A 170 1.97 28.20 -13.39
N GLY A 171 1.98 29.05 -14.41
CA GLY A 171 2.92 30.17 -14.54
C GLY A 171 2.81 31.17 -13.40
N ASP A 172 1.61 31.66 -13.12
CA ASP A 172 1.34 32.59 -12.01
C ASP A 172 1.71 31.99 -10.65
N LEU A 173 1.32 30.73 -10.40
CA LEU A 173 1.63 30.03 -9.16
C LEU A 173 3.14 29.81 -8.97
N LYS A 174 3.88 29.56 -10.06
CA LYS A 174 5.35 29.47 -10.04
C LYS A 174 6.00 30.81 -9.68
N ASN A 175 5.45 31.93 -10.16
CA ASN A 175 5.93 33.28 -9.85
C ASN A 175 5.63 33.67 -8.38
N ASP A 176 4.45 33.33 -7.87
CA ASP A 176 4.08 33.49 -6.46
C ASP A 176 5.00 32.67 -5.54
N PHE A 177 5.25 31.39 -5.85
CA PHE A 177 6.19 30.57 -5.09
C PHE A 177 7.62 31.12 -5.13
N SER A 178 8.11 31.57 -6.28
CA SER A 178 9.44 32.20 -6.41
C SER A 178 9.58 33.44 -5.51
N THR A 179 8.55 34.29 -5.50
CA THR A 179 8.47 35.48 -4.64
C THR A 179 8.48 35.11 -3.15
N LYS A 180 7.68 34.11 -2.76
CA LYS A 180 7.61 33.61 -1.38
C LYS A 180 8.92 32.97 -0.92
N ILE A 181 9.59 32.19 -1.76
CA ILE A 181 10.92 31.62 -1.47
C ILE A 181 11.94 32.74 -1.23
N THR A 182 11.96 33.77 -2.08
CA THR A 182 12.86 34.92 -1.94
C THR A 182 12.63 35.68 -0.63
N ASN A 183 11.37 35.91 -0.26
CA ASN A 183 11.01 36.57 1.00
C ASN A 183 11.37 35.72 2.24
N LEU A 184 11.23 34.40 2.16
CA LEU A 184 11.63 33.48 3.24
C LEU A 184 13.14 33.42 3.41
N ASP A 185 13.91 33.39 2.32
CA ASP A 185 15.38 33.43 2.34
C ASP A 185 15.91 34.74 2.93
N ASN A 186 15.36 35.89 2.51
CA ASN A 186 15.69 37.20 3.10
C ASN A 186 15.36 37.25 4.61
N THR A 187 14.22 36.70 5.02
CA THR A 187 13.83 36.59 6.43
C THR A 187 14.81 35.71 7.21
N ASN A 188 15.18 34.55 6.66
CA ASN A 188 16.12 33.62 7.27
C ASN A 188 17.53 34.23 7.41
N LYS A 189 18.01 34.95 6.39
CA LYS A 189 19.27 35.73 6.44
C LYS A 189 19.24 36.78 7.56
N GLY A 190 18.10 37.44 7.78
CA GLY A 190 17.89 38.35 8.91
C GLY A 190 17.97 37.66 10.27
N LEU A 191 17.31 36.50 10.42
CA LEU A 191 17.35 35.69 11.65
C LEU A 191 18.76 35.15 11.95
N VAL A 192 19.49 34.66 10.94
CA VAL A 192 20.87 34.20 11.09
C VAL A 192 21.79 35.33 11.57
N ARG A 193 21.66 36.54 11.00
CA ARG A 193 22.41 37.72 11.48
C ARG A 193 22.08 38.05 12.94
N LYS A 194 20.80 38.07 13.32
CA LYS A 194 20.39 38.32 14.71
C LYS A 194 20.91 37.25 15.67
N ASN A 195 20.92 35.99 15.27
CA ASN A 195 21.47 34.90 16.08
C ASN A 195 22.99 35.01 16.26
N GLY A 196 23.71 35.47 15.23
CA GLY A 196 25.14 35.79 15.33
C GLY A 196 25.43 36.90 16.34
N ILE A 197 24.66 37.99 16.31
CA ILE A 197 24.76 39.09 17.28
C ILE A 197 24.50 38.57 18.71
N LEU A 198 23.39 37.85 18.92
CA LEU A 198 23.07 37.26 20.23
C LEU A 198 24.14 36.27 20.71
N THR A 199 24.82 35.57 19.80
CA THR A 199 25.91 34.66 20.17
C THR A 199 27.13 35.44 20.68
N ALA A 200 27.52 36.52 20.00
CA ALA A 200 28.61 37.40 20.45
C ALA A 200 28.28 38.12 21.77
N GLU A 201 27.04 38.56 21.94
CA GLU A 201 26.54 39.17 23.18
C GLU A 201 26.61 38.20 24.37
N ASN A 202 26.23 36.93 24.17
CA ASN A 202 26.37 35.88 25.20
C ASN A 202 27.84 35.55 25.52
N THR A 203 28.76 35.62 24.55
CA THR A 203 30.20 35.48 24.81
C THR A 203 30.69 36.62 25.69
N ASN A 204 30.43 37.87 25.31
CA ASN A 204 30.83 39.05 26.09
C ASN A 204 30.26 39.03 27.52
N LEU A 205 29.00 38.62 27.68
CA LEU A 205 28.37 38.47 29.00
C LEU A 205 29.02 37.37 29.85
N LYS A 206 29.50 36.29 29.22
CA LYS A 206 30.21 35.20 29.91
C LYS A 206 31.62 35.62 30.33
N ASP A 207 32.33 36.36 29.48
CA ASP A 207 33.66 36.88 29.79
C ASP A 207 33.57 37.91 30.93
N ASN A 208 32.62 38.85 30.85
CA ASN A 208 32.30 39.78 31.94
C ASN A 208 31.93 39.06 33.26
N LEU A 209 31.18 37.94 33.19
CA LEU A 209 30.83 37.15 34.36
C LEU A 209 32.08 36.52 35.00
N LYS A 210 32.98 35.96 34.19
CA LYS A 210 34.25 35.39 34.66
C LYS A 210 35.11 36.46 35.34
N ASP A 211 35.20 37.65 34.74
CA ASP A 211 35.94 38.76 35.36
C ASP A 211 35.34 39.16 36.71
N VAL A 212 34.01 39.11 36.88
CA VAL A 212 33.35 39.31 38.18
C VAL A 212 33.60 38.16 39.16
N GLU A 213 33.64 36.91 38.70
CA GLU A 213 33.99 35.73 39.52
C GLU A 213 35.43 35.81 40.05
N ASP A 214 36.39 36.19 39.20
CA ASP A 214 37.80 36.39 39.60
C ASP A 214 37.95 37.56 40.59
N ASN A 215 37.33 38.72 40.30
CA ASN A 215 37.34 39.87 41.22
C ASN A 215 36.70 39.55 42.59
N LEU A 216 35.62 38.75 42.60
CA LEU A 216 34.97 38.33 43.85
C LEU A 216 35.91 37.45 44.68
N LYS A 217 36.63 36.53 44.02
CA LYS A 217 37.58 35.64 44.70
C LYS A 217 38.74 36.44 45.31
N ASP A 218 39.29 37.42 44.61
CA ASP A 218 40.37 38.26 45.16
C ASP A 218 39.90 39.01 46.42
N VAL A 219 38.65 39.49 46.45
CA VAL A 219 38.02 40.09 47.65
C VAL A 219 37.80 39.07 48.78
N GLU A 220 37.47 37.81 48.49
CA GLU A 220 37.37 36.75 49.49
C GLU A 220 38.75 36.39 50.10
N ASP A 221 39.80 36.31 49.29
CA ASP A 221 41.17 36.04 49.72
C ASP A 221 41.72 37.21 50.59
N ASP A 222 41.50 38.47 50.19
CA ASP A 222 41.85 39.66 50.99
C ASP A 222 41.09 39.70 52.33
N LEU A 223 39.78 39.42 52.33
CA LEU A 223 38.97 39.37 53.54
C LEU A 223 39.45 38.26 54.50
N MET A 224 39.89 37.12 53.97
CA MET A 224 40.47 36.04 54.75
C MET A 224 41.86 36.40 55.30
N ALA A 225 42.67 37.16 54.56
CA ALA A 225 43.94 37.69 55.05
C ALA A 225 43.74 38.70 56.19
N GLU A 226 42.83 39.68 56.04
CA GLU A 226 42.54 40.66 57.09
C GLU A 226 41.91 40.01 58.33
N LYS A 227 40.98 39.05 58.16
CA LYS A 227 40.43 38.27 59.26
C LYS A 227 41.50 37.47 60.02
N THR A 228 42.50 36.94 59.32
CA THR A 228 43.65 36.25 59.91
C THR A 228 44.55 37.21 60.69
N LYS A 229 44.83 38.39 60.12
CA LYS A 229 45.57 39.47 60.80
C LYS A 229 44.85 39.93 62.08
N ALA A 230 43.57 40.26 62.00
CA ALA A 230 42.76 40.68 63.14
C ALA A 230 42.67 39.62 64.26
N LYS A 231 42.71 38.32 63.89
CA LYS A 231 42.86 37.24 64.86
C LYS A 231 44.23 37.26 65.53
N ASN A 232 45.32 37.37 64.76
CA ASN A 232 46.69 37.41 65.31
C ASN A 232 46.88 38.63 66.24
N ASP A 233 46.36 39.80 65.86
CA ASP A 233 46.39 41.01 66.68
C ASP A 233 45.60 40.84 67.98
N ARG A 234 44.43 40.16 67.94
CA ARG A 234 43.64 39.79 69.12
C ARG A 234 44.37 38.80 70.02
N ASP A 235 44.99 37.76 69.46
CA ASP A 235 45.72 36.74 70.22
C ASP A 235 46.98 37.36 70.86
N ALA A 236 47.66 38.30 70.19
CA ALA A 236 48.74 39.09 70.77
C ALA A 236 48.27 40.01 71.90
N ALA A 237 47.12 40.66 71.75
CA ALA A 237 46.52 41.48 72.82
C ALA A 237 46.13 40.64 74.04
N ALA A 238 45.54 39.45 73.85
CA ALA A 238 45.21 38.52 74.92
C ALA A 238 46.47 38.06 75.69
N ASN A 239 47.53 37.69 74.99
CA ASN A 239 48.82 37.34 75.60
C ASN A 239 49.41 38.51 76.41
N LYS A 240 49.27 39.76 75.94
CA LYS A 240 49.70 40.95 76.68
C LYS A 240 48.88 41.19 77.95
N ILE A 241 47.56 40.97 77.90
CA ILE A 241 46.69 41.04 79.09
C ILE A 241 47.13 39.99 80.12
N THR A 242 47.32 38.74 79.73
CA THR A 242 47.80 37.67 80.63
C THR A 242 49.23 37.90 81.16
N GLY A 243 50.06 38.67 80.46
CA GLY A 243 51.33 39.18 80.98
C GLY A 243 51.13 40.18 82.12
N LEU A 244 50.29 41.20 81.90
CA LEU A 244 49.98 42.24 82.88
C LEU A 244 49.25 41.69 84.12
N GLU A 245 48.35 40.72 83.96
CA GLU A 245 47.68 40.03 85.06
C GLU A 245 48.70 39.35 86.01
N LYS A 246 49.73 38.71 85.46
CA LYS A 246 50.82 38.10 86.26
C LYS A 246 51.69 39.15 86.95
N GLU A 247 51.96 40.27 86.29
CA GLU A 247 52.72 41.39 86.86
C GLU A 247 51.96 42.03 88.04
N ILE A 248 50.66 42.28 87.89
CA ILE A 248 49.77 42.74 88.96
C ILE A 248 49.78 41.74 90.13
N THR A 249 49.60 40.44 89.86
CA THR A 249 49.62 39.39 90.90
C THR A 249 50.96 39.35 91.66
N GLY A 250 52.07 39.63 90.97
CA GLY A 250 53.40 39.77 91.58
C GLY A 250 53.49 40.99 92.50
N LEU A 251 53.04 42.15 92.02
CA LEU A 251 53.03 43.41 92.77
C LEU A 251 52.12 43.36 94.01
N GLU A 252 50.99 42.64 93.94
CA GLU A 252 50.13 42.38 95.09
C GLU A 252 50.84 41.54 96.16
N LYS A 253 51.55 40.48 95.76
CA LYS A 253 52.34 39.65 96.68
C LYS A 253 53.52 40.41 97.30
N ASP A 254 54.18 41.28 96.54
CA ASP A 254 55.25 42.13 97.05
C ASP A 254 54.71 43.19 98.03
N LYS A 255 53.55 43.79 97.72
CA LYS A 255 52.82 44.69 98.63
C LYS A 255 52.48 43.98 99.95
N ASP A 256 51.89 42.78 99.91
CA ASP A 256 51.60 41.99 101.11
C ASP A 256 52.88 41.65 101.90
N THR A 257 53.98 41.38 101.21
CA THR A 257 55.29 41.15 101.84
C THR A 257 55.80 42.39 102.56
N GLN A 258 55.64 43.59 101.98
CA GLN A 258 55.99 44.86 102.63
C GLN A 258 55.06 45.20 103.79
N THR A 259 53.75 44.96 103.67
CA THR A 259 52.78 45.13 104.77
C THR A 259 53.10 44.21 105.95
N ASN A 260 53.43 42.94 105.70
CA ASN A 260 53.87 42.01 106.74
C ASN A 260 55.20 42.46 107.39
N ARG A 261 56.13 43.00 106.61
CA ARG A 261 57.39 43.56 107.12
C ARG A 261 57.18 44.81 107.99
N ALA A 262 56.26 45.70 107.60
CA ALA A 262 55.87 46.86 108.41
C ALA A 262 55.22 46.42 109.74
N ASN A 263 54.28 45.48 109.69
CA ASN A 263 53.63 44.90 110.88
C ASN A 263 54.64 44.23 111.83
N GLN A 264 55.72 43.64 111.31
CA GLN A 264 56.79 43.07 112.13
C GLN A 264 57.66 44.16 112.77
N LEU A 265 58.04 45.20 112.01
CA LEU A 265 58.77 46.35 112.55
C LEU A 265 57.98 47.10 113.64
N GLU A 266 56.65 47.18 113.54
CA GLU A 266 55.79 47.75 114.58
C GLU A 266 55.83 46.92 115.89
N LYS A 267 55.83 45.58 115.78
CA LYS A 267 56.01 44.68 116.94
C LYS A 267 57.40 44.82 117.57
N ASP A 268 58.44 44.89 116.75
CA ASP A 268 59.83 45.00 117.23
C ASP A 268 60.09 46.37 117.87
N LYS A 269 59.49 47.45 117.34
CA LYS A 269 59.41 48.76 117.99
C LYS A 269 58.70 48.69 119.35
N GLY A 270 57.57 47.98 119.45
CA GLY A 270 56.87 47.74 120.71
C GLY A 270 57.71 46.97 121.74
N ARG A 271 58.50 45.98 121.29
CA ARG A 271 59.49 45.29 122.14
C ARG A 271 60.59 46.23 122.64
N LEU A 272 61.18 47.03 121.75
CA LEU A 272 62.28 47.94 122.11
C LEU A 272 61.84 49.02 123.11
N VAL A 273 60.57 49.46 123.10
CA VAL A 273 60.02 50.34 124.14
C VAL A 273 59.94 49.62 125.50
N ASN A 274 59.42 48.38 125.54
CA ASN A 274 59.42 47.58 126.76
C ASN A 274 60.84 47.26 127.30
N GLU A 275 61.80 47.05 126.40
CA GLU A 275 63.20 46.79 126.75
C GLU A 275 63.90 48.08 127.26
N ARG A 276 63.58 49.26 126.69
CA ARG A 276 63.98 50.58 127.21
C ARG A 276 63.49 50.81 128.64
N ASP A 277 62.22 50.53 128.91
CA ASP A 277 61.60 50.87 130.19
C ASP A 277 62.15 50.01 131.33
N LYS A 278 62.35 48.70 131.08
CA LYS A 278 63.07 47.82 132.01
C LYS A 278 64.52 48.24 132.24
N ALA A 279 65.21 48.74 131.21
CA ALA A 279 66.57 49.26 131.37
C ALA A 279 66.61 50.54 132.22
N LEU A 280 65.54 51.35 132.21
CA LEU A 280 65.43 52.56 133.03
C LEU A 280 65.23 52.22 134.51
N GLU A 281 64.39 51.23 134.83
CA GLU A 281 64.20 50.70 136.19
C GLU A 281 65.47 50.00 136.73
N ALA A 282 66.17 49.25 135.87
CA ALA A 282 67.45 48.63 136.23
C ALA A 282 68.51 49.70 136.56
N LYS A 283 68.53 50.83 135.85
CA LYS A 283 69.48 51.92 136.08
C LYS A 283 69.29 52.59 137.45
N THR A 284 68.06 52.99 137.81
CA THR A 284 67.79 53.61 139.12
C THR A 284 68.07 52.66 140.29
N THR A 285 67.84 51.35 140.08
CA THR A 285 68.21 50.32 141.05
C THR A 285 69.73 50.22 141.22
N ALA A 286 70.50 50.23 140.12
CA ALA A 286 71.96 50.13 140.15
C ALA A 286 72.64 51.36 140.77
N GLU A 287 72.18 52.57 140.46
CA GLU A 287 72.73 53.83 141.02
C GLU A 287 72.60 53.90 142.55
N THR A 288 71.62 53.20 143.13
CA THR A 288 71.44 53.09 144.58
C THR A 288 72.44 52.12 145.23
N GLN A 289 72.82 51.03 144.54
CA GLN A 289 73.68 49.98 145.10
C GLN A 289 75.18 50.30 145.04
N VAL A 290 75.64 51.03 144.02
CA VAL A 290 77.06 51.43 143.86
C VAL A 290 77.58 52.26 145.05
N LYS A 291 76.69 52.95 145.79
CA LYS A 291 77.05 53.74 146.97
C LYS A 291 77.34 52.90 148.23
N ALA A 292 76.91 51.64 148.28
CA ALA A 292 77.06 50.76 149.45
C ALA A 292 78.28 49.82 149.37
N LEU A 293 78.76 49.50 148.16
CA LEU A 293 79.77 48.45 147.92
C LEU A 293 81.23 48.89 148.14
N LYS A 294 81.48 49.97 148.91
CA LYS A 294 82.85 50.46 149.21
C LYS A 294 83.43 50.03 150.56
N VAL A 295 82.71 49.21 151.34
CA VAL A 295 83.08 48.88 152.75
C VAL A 295 83.16 47.38 153.06
N LYS A 296 82.74 46.47 152.15
CA LYS A 296 82.89 45.02 152.34
C LYS A 296 83.98 44.43 151.44
N VAL A 297 85.21 44.50 151.95
CA VAL A 297 86.33 43.64 151.54
C VAL A 297 86.00 42.17 151.87
N GLY A 298 86.62 41.23 151.16
CA GLY A 298 86.22 39.83 151.19
C GLY A 298 86.55 39.07 152.48
N GLU A 299 85.66 38.12 152.78
CA GLU A 299 85.88 36.86 153.49
C GLU A 299 85.16 35.77 152.67
N GLU A 300 85.51 34.50 152.87
CA GLU A 300 85.02 33.32 152.13
C GLU A 300 85.29 33.32 150.60
N GLN A 301 86.20 32.53 150.02
CA GLN A 301 87.08 31.48 150.54
C GLN A 301 86.44 30.32 151.33
N LYS A 302 85.65 29.48 150.65
CA LYS A 302 85.86 28.01 150.64
C LYS A 302 84.84 27.30 149.72
N ARG A 303 85.19 26.06 149.33
CA ARG A 303 84.44 25.11 148.49
C ARG A 303 84.39 25.50 147.00
N THR A 304 84.82 24.69 146.01
CA THR A 304 85.29 23.28 145.95
C THR A 304 84.32 22.22 146.50
N GLU A 305 84.01 21.12 145.82
CA GLU A 305 84.68 20.41 144.72
C GLU A 305 83.65 19.75 143.78
N ALA A 306 84.12 18.90 142.83
CA ALA A 306 83.31 18.18 141.83
C ALA A 306 82.51 19.09 140.87
N ALA A 307 83.04 19.56 139.73
CA ALA A 307 84.12 19.07 138.88
C ALA A 307 83.90 17.64 138.33
N ARG A 308 84.32 17.42 137.07
CA ARG A 308 84.20 16.21 136.23
C ARG A 308 82.81 15.88 135.63
N THR A 309 82.69 15.53 134.35
CA THR A 309 83.54 15.81 133.15
C THR A 309 82.69 15.56 131.88
N GLU A 310 83.26 15.78 130.70
CA GLU A 310 82.87 15.24 129.38
C GLU A 310 81.37 15.26 129.03
N ALA A 311 80.94 16.23 128.21
CA ALA A 311 81.06 16.14 126.75
C ALA A 311 80.44 14.82 126.22
N GLN A 312 79.20 14.79 125.71
CA GLN A 312 78.69 15.61 124.59
C GLN A 312 79.62 15.61 123.38
N LYS A 313 79.69 14.48 122.65
CA LYS A 313 79.93 14.49 121.18
C LYS A 313 79.63 13.15 120.48
N GLN A 314 79.08 13.29 119.27
CA GLN A 314 79.27 12.40 118.11
C GLN A 314 78.83 10.93 118.21
N GLN A 315 77.54 10.65 117.96
CA GLN A 315 77.14 9.35 117.40
C GLN A 315 75.93 9.41 116.45
N THR A 316 76.09 10.02 115.27
CA THR A 316 75.21 9.71 114.12
C THR A 316 75.95 9.87 112.79
N ARG A 317 76.36 8.75 112.18
CA ARG A 317 76.75 8.65 110.77
C ARG A 317 75.83 7.63 110.10
N ALA A 318 74.91 8.13 109.29
CA ALA A 318 74.40 7.58 108.02
C ALA A 318 73.80 6.14 107.95
N VAL A 319 73.09 5.92 106.84
CA VAL A 319 72.67 4.63 106.22
C VAL A 319 71.60 3.79 106.94
N THR A 320 70.37 3.84 106.42
CA THR A 320 69.72 2.77 105.60
C THR A 320 68.52 3.41 104.89
N ALA A 321 68.32 3.35 103.57
CA ALA A 321 68.42 2.25 102.60
C ALA A 321 67.22 1.29 102.66
N GLU A 322 66.60 1.13 101.47
CA GLU A 322 65.58 0.19 100.98
C GLU A 322 65.12 -0.99 101.86
N LYS A 323 63.82 -1.35 101.75
CA LYS A 323 63.43 -2.68 101.21
C LYS A 323 61.91 -2.91 101.05
N GLN A 324 61.54 -3.44 99.87
CA GLN A 324 60.52 -4.49 99.65
C GLN A 324 59.04 -4.15 99.99
N ALA A 325 58.01 -4.90 99.56
CA ALA A 325 57.94 -6.10 98.71
C ALA A 325 56.81 -5.92 97.63
N VAL A 326 56.71 -6.67 96.51
CA VAL A 326 56.14 -8.05 96.37
C VAL A 326 54.82 -8.19 97.16
N GLU A 327 53.65 -8.49 96.57
CA GLU A 327 53.23 -9.79 96.03
C GLU A 327 51.88 -9.74 95.23
N TYR A 328 51.78 -10.55 94.15
CA TYR A 328 50.61 -11.37 93.70
C TYR A 328 49.21 -10.73 93.41
N LEU A 329 48.29 -11.31 92.61
CA LEU A 329 48.22 -12.56 91.80
C LEU A 329 47.16 -12.46 90.64
N ALA A 330 46.99 -13.55 89.86
CA ALA A 330 45.97 -13.86 88.83
C ALA A 330 46.08 -13.06 87.49
N GLN A 331 46.17 -13.62 86.27
CA GLN A 331 45.75 -14.91 85.63
C GLN A 331 44.22 -15.07 85.50
N ALA A 332 43.57 -15.67 84.46
CA ALA A 332 43.93 -16.56 83.33
C ALA A 332 42.71 -16.56 82.31
N LYS A 333 42.55 -17.26 81.16
CA LYS A 333 43.26 -18.10 80.14
C LYS A 333 42.20 -18.44 79.02
N ALA A 334 42.44 -19.17 77.91
CA ALA A 334 43.36 -18.99 76.77
C ALA A 334 43.07 -20.01 75.61
N VAL A 335 43.20 -19.59 74.33
CA VAL A 335 43.40 -20.42 73.08
C VAL A 335 42.23 -21.28 72.50
N ALA A 336 42.10 -21.27 71.15
CA ALA A 336 41.54 -22.33 70.28
C ALA A 336 42.10 -22.21 68.82
N VAL A 337 42.13 -23.28 68.02
CA VAL A 337 42.89 -23.42 66.73
C VAL A 337 42.18 -24.40 65.74
N GLU A 338 42.61 -24.43 64.46
CA GLU A 338 42.26 -25.36 63.35
C GLU A 338 40.89 -25.15 62.63
N ARG A 339 40.70 -25.41 61.31
CA ARG A 339 41.57 -25.92 60.21
C ARG A 339 41.04 -25.52 58.81
N ASP A 340 41.86 -25.65 57.77
CA ASP A 340 41.44 -25.59 56.35
C ASP A 340 40.49 -26.73 55.92
N THR A 341 39.57 -26.45 54.96
CA THR A 341 39.36 -27.20 53.68
C THR A 341 38.02 -26.88 52.99
N VAL A 342 38.02 -26.06 51.92
CA VAL A 342 37.23 -26.29 50.68
C VAL A 342 37.98 -25.62 49.51
N LYS A 343 38.96 -26.30 48.93
CA LYS A 343 39.70 -25.83 47.73
C LYS A 343 39.41 -26.71 46.51
N GLU A 344 38.19 -27.27 46.46
CA GLU A 344 37.87 -28.42 45.62
C GLU A 344 36.42 -28.43 45.07
N ILE A 345 35.62 -27.40 45.39
CA ILE A 345 34.20 -27.30 45.00
C ILE A 345 33.87 -25.92 44.40
N ASN A 346 34.56 -25.56 43.31
CA ASN A 346 33.89 -24.91 42.17
C ASN A 346 34.67 -24.94 40.85
N ASP A 347 35.95 -25.34 40.85
CA ASP A 347 36.70 -25.59 39.61
C ASP A 347 36.06 -26.69 38.74
N ARG A 348 35.20 -27.53 39.32
CA ARG A 348 34.32 -28.49 38.60
C ARG A 348 33.15 -27.85 37.86
N LEU A 349 32.79 -26.59 38.13
CA LEU A 349 31.59 -25.94 37.57
C LEU A 349 31.87 -25.11 36.31
N GLN A 350 33.14 -24.96 35.90
CA GLN A 350 33.52 -24.37 34.61
C GLN A 350 33.96 -25.41 33.55
N THR A 351 34.26 -26.65 33.94
CA THR A 351 34.72 -27.70 33.01
C THR A 351 33.59 -28.32 32.19
N ASP A 352 32.44 -28.58 32.81
CA ASP A 352 31.35 -29.36 32.19
C ASP A 352 30.53 -28.57 31.14
N ILE A 353 30.60 -27.24 31.15
CA ILE A 353 29.94 -26.38 30.16
C ILE A 353 30.62 -26.46 28.78
N LYS A 354 31.87 -26.95 28.71
CA LYS A 354 32.70 -26.90 27.49
C LYS A 354 32.81 -28.22 26.70
N LYS A 355 32.05 -29.26 27.08
CA LYS A 355 32.10 -30.62 26.47
C LYS A 355 30.78 -31.13 25.86
N VAL A 356 29.85 -30.23 25.53
CA VAL A 356 28.58 -30.56 24.85
C VAL A 356 28.46 -29.85 23.48
N ALA A 357 29.60 -29.44 22.90
CA ALA A 357 29.67 -28.68 21.65
C ALA A 357 30.19 -29.49 20.44
N GLU A 358 30.55 -30.76 20.64
CA GLU A 358 31.22 -31.60 19.65
C GLU A 358 30.41 -32.87 19.34
N ASN A 359 29.56 -32.76 18.31
CA ASN A 359 29.11 -33.81 17.36
C ASN A 359 27.72 -33.46 16.80
N THR A 360 27.64 -33.04 15.54
CA THR A 360 26.38 -32.95 14.78
C THR A 360 26.69 -33.08 13.28
N ASP A 361 26.60 -34.29 12.77
CA ASP A 361 27.07 -34.65 11.43
C ASP A 361 26.33 -33.95 10.27
N ALA A 362 27.01 -33.86 9.13
CA ALA A 362 26.47 -33.28 7.90
C ALA A 362 25.15 -33.94 7.45
N THR A 363 24.94 -35.21 7.78
CA THR A 363 23.74 -36.01 7.52
C THR A 363 22.45 -35.33 8.01
N THR A 364 22.52 -34.59 9.13
CA THR A 364 21.34 -33.91 9.71
C THR A 364 20.77 -32.85 8.77
N LYS A 365 21.57 -32.20 7.92
CA LYS A 365 21.10 -31.10 7.04
C LYS A 365 20.12 -31.53 5.94
N ALA A 366 20.10 -32.82 5.56
CA ALA A 366 19.15 -33.35 4.59
C ALA A 366 17.76 -33.50 5.21
N THR A 367 17.66 -34.31 6.27
CA THR A 367 16.43 -34.52 7.05
C THR A 367 15.89 -33.23 7.66
N LEU A 368 16.76 -32.27 8.01
CA LEU A 368 16.31 -30.97 8.53
C LEU A 368 15.40 -30.21 7.55
N LYS A 369 15.58 -30.31 6.23
CA LYS A 369 14.68 -29.64 5.26
C LYS A 369 13.26 -30.21 5.30
N GLU A 370 13.14 -31.51 5.50
CA GLU A 370 11.87 -32.24 5.55
C GLU A 370 11.17 -32.05 6.90
N VAL A 371 11.93 -32.12 8.01
CA VAL A 371 11.47 -31.77 9.36
C VAL A 371 11.12 -30.27 9.47
N ILE A 372 11.77 -29.37 8.72
CA ILE A 372 11.38 -27.95 8.61
C ILE A 372 10.08 -27.77 7.80
N ALA A 373 9.74 -28.68 6.88
CA ALA A 373 8.43 -28.67 6.23
C ALA A 373 7.31 -29.09 7.20
N GLN A 374 7.56 -30.12 8.03
CA GLN A 374 6.60 -30.60 9.03
C GLN A 374 6.45 -29.66 10.23
N SER A 375 7.55 -29.10 10.75
CA SER A 375 7.54 -28.25 11.96
C SER A 375 6.82 -26.90 11.79
N LYS A 376 6.50 -26.49 10.56
CA LYS A 376 5.58 -25.36 10.28
C LYS A 376 4.18 -25.52 10.88
N ARG A 377 3.77 -26.73 11.26
CA ARG A 377 2.49 -27.00 11.94
C ARG A 377 2.60 -27.09 13.48
N ILE A 378 3.80 -26.97 14.06
CA ILE A 378 4.00 -27.06 15.51
C ILE A 378 3.68 -25.71 16.19
N PRO A 379 2.87 -25.68 17.26
CA PRO A 379 2.60 -24.47 18.04
C PRO A 379 3.87 -23.80 18.62
N GLN A 380 4.22 -22.63 18.12
CA GLN A 380 5.39 -21.85 18.55
C GLN A 380 5.10 -21.05 19.83
N SER A 381 6.13 -20.72 20.62
CA SER A 381 5.97 -19.98 21.88
C SER A 381 5.61 -18.49 21.65
N PRO A 382 4.91 -17.84 22.60
CA PRO A 382 4.49 -16.44 22.40
C PRO A 382 5.66 -15.46 22.28
N ASN A 383 6.67 -15.61 23.13
CA ASN A 383 7.92 -14.84 23.04
C ASN A 383 8.55 -14.95 21.65
N LYS A 384 8.57 -16.14 21.04
CA LYS A 384 9.12 -16.32 19.68
C LYS A 384 8.30 -15.55 18.64
N LEU A 385 6.98 -15.73 18.62
CA LEU A 385 6.11 -15.08 17.63
C LEU A 385 6.06 -13.56 17.80
N PHE A 386 6.11 -13.04 19.03
CA PHE A 386 6.21 -11.60 19.28
C PHE A 386 7.58 -11.02 18.90
N ASN A 387 8.69 -11.73 19.19
CA ASN A 387 10.03 -11.31 18.77
C ASN A 387 10.21 -11.36 17.24
N GLU A 388 9.63 -12.36 16.57
CA GLU A 388 9.53 -12.39 15.10
C GLU A 388 8.66 -11.25 14.55
N TYR A 389 7.60 -10.84 15.27
CA TYR A 389 6.80 -9.68 14.88
C TYR A 389 7.56 -8.36 15.09
N LEU A 390 8.29 -8.18 16.21
CA LEU A 390 9.23 -7.07 16.45
C LEU A 390 10.29 -6.95 15.34
N ALA A 391 10.97 -8.06 15.01
CA ALA A 391 12.07 -8.06 14.06
C ALA A 391 11.68 -7.72 12.62
N ASN A 392 10.40 -7.81 12.26
CA ASN A 392 9.90 -7.62 10.89
C ASN A 392 9.06 -6.35 10.70
N ARG A 393 9.00 -5.45 11.68
CA ARG A 393 8.25 -4.19 11.54
C ARG A 393 8.90 -3.23 10.56
N VAL A 394 8.06 -2.59 9.78
CA VAL A 394 8.37 -1.38 9.01
C VAL A 394 7.24 -0.38 9.32
N PRO A 395 7.47 0.65 10.14
CA PRO A 395 6.45 1.67 10.38
C PRO A 395 6.09 2.41 9.09
N VAL A 396 4.82 2.76 8.95
CA VAL A 396 4.34 3.60 7.84
C VAL A 396 3.99 4.97 8.40
N GLN A 397 4.78 5.98 8.07
CA GLN A 397 4.46 7.37 8.42
C GLN A 397 3.36 7.85 7.48
N MET A 398 2.18 8.14 8.00
CA MET A 398 1.00 8.58 7.24
C MET A 398 0.49 9.94 7.72
N GLN A 399 0.12 10.79 6.77
CA GLN A 399 -0.42 12.13 7.02
C GLN A 399 -1.61 12.42 6.10
N LEU A 400 -2.63 13.07 6.68
CA LEU A 400 -3.61 13.89 5.96
C LEU A 400 -3.46 15.35 6.37
N SER A 401 -3.57 16.30 5.43
CA SER A 401 -3.59 17.74 5.74
C SER A 401 -4.50 18.58 4.83
N ARG A 402 -4.96 19.71 5.36
CA ARG A 402 -5.86 20.71 4.75
C ARG A 402 -5.62 22.11 5.30
N SER A 403 -5.81 23.14 4.47
CA SER A 403 -5.57 24.56 4.78
C SER A 403 -6.48 25.08 5.90
N LYS A 404 -7.77 24.73 5.85
CA LYS A 404 -8.81 25.15 6.79
C LYS A 404 -9.18 23.99 7.73
N PRO A 405 -9.49 24.25 9.01
CA PRO A 405 -9.94 23.20 9.93
C PRO A 405 -11.28 22.61 9.46
N GLY A 406 -11.57 21.39 9.89
CA GLY A 406 -12.90 20.79 9.73
C GLY A 406 -13.83 21.17 10.89
N ILE A 407 -15.13 20.89 10.75
CA ILE A 407 -16.06 20.87 11.90
C ILE A 407 -16.55 19.43 12.09
N VAL A 408 -16.36 18.89 13.29
CA VAL A 408 -16.98 17.64 13.76
C VAL A 408 -18.00 17.95 14.84
N TYR A 409 -19.06 17.16 14.94
CA TYR A 409 -20.04 17.27 16.02
C TYR A 409 -19.76 16.19 17.07
N VAL A 410 -19.55 16.61 18.32
CA VAL A 410 -19.34 15.74 19.48
C VAL A 410 -20.39 16.08 20.52
N ASN A 411 -21.24 15.11 20.86
CA ASN A 411 -22.39 15.29 21.74
C ASN A 411 -23.29 16.48 21.31
N GLY A 412 -23.56 16.57 20.00
CA GLY A 412 -24.33 17.66 19.38
C GLY A 412 -23.58 18.99 19.20
N GLN A 413 -22.45 19.20 19.88
CA GLN A 413 -21.70 20.46 19.84
C GLN A 413 -20.64 20.47 18.73
N PRO A 414 -20.52 21.56 17.94
CA PRO A 414 -19.48 21.69 16.93
C PRO A 414 -18.11 21.88 17.58
N ARG A 415 -17.12 21.11 17.14
CA ARG A 415 -15.71 21.24 17.53
C ARG A 415 -14.83 21.33 16.29
N GLN A 416 -13.75 22.10 16.37
CA GLN A 416 -12.77 22.16 15.28
C GLN A 416 -12.03 20.82 15.16
N ALA A 417 -12.06 20.24 13.97
CA ALA A 417 -11.25 19.08 13.60
C ALA A 417 -9.89 19.56 13.05
N PRO A 418 -8.78 18.88 13.38
CA PRO A 418 -7.44 19.37 13.11
C PRO A 418 -7.16 19.59 11.61
N ARG A 419 -6.26 20.52 11.31
CA ARG A 419 -5.76 20.78 9.94
C ARG A 419 -4.83 19.68 9.42
N GLN A 420 -4.24 18.90 10.31
CA GLN A 420 -3.31 17.82 9.99
C GLN A 420 -3.55 16.63 10.94
N VAL A 421 -3.58 15.41 10.41
CA VAL A 421 -3.65 14.17 11.18
C VAL A 421 -2.48 13.29 10.76
N ASN A 422 -1.52 13.13 11.68
CA ASN A 422 -0.36 12.27 11.51
C ASN A 422 -0.56 10.99 12.33
N LYS A 423 -0.20 9.84 11.76
CA LYS A 423 -0.10 8.55 12.46
C LYS A 423 1.07 7.74 11.92
N THR A 424 1.60 6.84 12.75
CA THR A 424 2.68 5.93 12.36
C THR A 424 2.29 4.48 12.70
N PRO A 425 1.30 3.88 11.98
CA PRO A 425 0.92 2.49 12.19
C PRO A 425 2.09 1.51 12.04
N GLN A 426 2.01 0.41 12.80
CA GLN A 426 2.90 -0.75 12.76
C GLN A 426 2.16 -1.91 12.08
N PRO A 427 2.12 -1.97 10.74
CA PRO A 427 1.38 -3.00 10.02
C PRO A 427 2.06 -4.37 10.10
N ILE A 428 1.27 -5.43 9.90
CA ILE A 428 1.81 -6.76 9.60
C ILE A 428 1.96 -6.96 8.08
N PHE A 429 3.04 -7.64 7.67
CA PHE A 429 3.39 -7.83 6.26
C PHE A 429 3.00 -9.23 5.76
N VAL A 430 2.17 -9.25 4.72
CA VAL A 430 1.60 -10.46 4.10
C VAL A 430 1.97 -10.50 2.62
N GLN A 431 2.43 -11.66 2.16
CA GLN A 431 2.68 -11.87 0.73
C GLN A 431 1.38 -12.24 0.03
N GLY A 432 0.90 -11.37 -0.87
CA GLY A 432 -0.13 -11.74 -1.84
C GLY A 432 0.48 -12.20 -3.16
N GLN A 433 -0.38 -12.46 -4.14
CA GLN A 433 0.01 -12.90 -5.49
C GLN A 433 0.68 -11.79 -6.30
N ARG A 434 0.25 -10.53 -6.13
CA ARG A 434 0.69 -9.39 -6.96
C ARG A 434 1.52 -8.36 -6.22
N TYR A 435 1.42 -8.28 -4.89
CA TYR A 435 2.22 -7.37 -4.06
C TYR A 435 2.56 -8.01 -2.70
N LEU A 436 3.65 -7.52 -2.10
CA LEU A 436 3.82 -7.58 -0.65
C LEU A 436 2.94 -6.49 -0.02
N TYR A 437 1.95 -6.89 0.78
CA TYR A 437 0.97 -6.00 1.40
C TYR A 437 1.29 -5.76 2.89
N ALA A 438 1.12 -4.51 3.31
CA ALA A 438 1.11 -4.11 4.70
C ALA A 438 -0.34 -3.92 5.16
N ILE A 439 -0.74 -4.62 6.22
CA ILE A 439 -2.11 -4.65 6.72
C ILE A 439 -2.17 -4.02 8.11
N MET A 440 -3.13 -3.12 8.32
CA MET A 440 -3.35 -2.38 9.58
C MET A 440 -4.84 -2.08 9.77
N HIS A 441 -5.25 -1.61 10.96
CA HIS A 441 -6.59 -1.07 11.14
C HIS A 441 -6.65 0.40 10.72
N THR A 442 -7.74 0.82 10.09
CA THR A 442 -8.06 2.24 9.79
C THR A 442 -7.76 3.21 10.93
N ASP A 443 -8.05 2.84 12.18
CA ASP A 443 -8.00 3.71 13.36
C ASP A 443 -6.56 3.92 13.88
N GLN A 444 -5.62 3.06 13.46
CA GLN A 444 -4.18 3.24 13.64
C GLN A 444 -3.57 4.20 12.58
N SER A 445 -4.36 4.61 11.57
CA SER A 445 -3.97 5.49 10.47
C SER A 445 -4.76 6.82 10.49
N PRO A 446 -4.43 7.81 9.63
CA PRO A 446 -5.26 9.00 9.45
C PRO A 446 -6.62 8.69 8.81
N PHE A 447 -6.75 7.55 8.14
CA PHE A 447 -7.91 7.12 7.36
C PHE A 447 -8.97 6.40 8.21
N SER A 448 -9.12 6.81 9.48
CA SER A 448 -10.11 6.20 10.38
C SER A 448 -11.54 6.47 9.88
N LEU A 449 -12.44 5.50 10.04
CA LEU A 449 -13.84 5.62 9.60
C LEU A 449 -14.69 6.53 10.51
N GLN A 450 -14.09 7.12 11.55
CA GLN A 450 -14.74 8.12 12.40
C GLN A 450 -14.83 9.48 11.67
N PRO A 451 -15.81 10.34 12.00
CA PRO A 451 -15.96 11.65 11.37
C PRO A 451 -14.68 12.51 11.47
N GLN A 452 -14.07 12.82 10.32
CA GLN A 452 -12.86 13.67 10.22
C GLN A 452 -13.17 15.17 9.99
N GLY A 453 -14.46 15.52 10.03
CA GLY A 453 -15.00 16.85 9.83
C GLY A 453 -15.44 17.14 8.40
N SER A 454 -16.22 18.22 8.23
CA SER A 454 -16.80 18.63 6.94
C SER A 454 -15.76 18.98 5.87
N THR A 455 -14.80 19.85 6.19
CA THR A 455 -13.79 20.36 5.26
C THR A 455 -12.97 19.22 4.62
N ALA A 456 -12.90 19.22 3.29
CA ALA A 456 -12.14 18.24 2.50
C ALA A 456 -10.66 18.17 2.93
N TRP A 457 -10.02 17.04 2.61
CA TRP A 457 -8.57 16.91 2.69
C TRP A 457 -7.94 17.42 1.38
N GLU A 458 -6.75 18.00 1.46
CA GLU A 458 -6.07 18.60 0.31
C GLU A 458 -4.81 17.81 -0.06
N LYS A 459 -4.15 17.18 0.91
CA LYS A 459 -2.96 16.37 0.70
C LYS A 459 -2.98 15.11 1.56
N ALA A 460 -2.66 13.98 0.95
CA ALA A 460 -2.37 12.72 1.62
C ALA A 460 -0.91 12.32 1.37
N VAL A 461 -0.27 11.70 2.36
CA VAL A 461 1.09 11.16 2.24
C VAL A 461 1.17 9.86 3.04
N GLY A 462 1.85 8.86 2.49
CA GLY A 462 2.23 7.64 3.20
C GLY A 462 3.64 7.23 2.82
N ILE A 463 4.49 6.88 3.78
CA ILE A 463 5.88 6.48 3.56
C ILE A 463 6.23 5.33 4.51
N PHE A 464 6.56 4.16 3.95
CA PHE A 464 7.26 3.10 4.69
C PHE A 464 8.68 3.56 4.99
N ARG A 465 9.13 3.50 6.25
CA ARG A 465 10.48 3.97 6.62
C ARG A 465 11.17 3.00 7.58
N ARG A 466 12.40 2.59 7.26
CA ARG A 466 13.25 1.75 8.14
C ARG A 466 14.73 1.91 7.80
N ASN A 467 15.58 2.01 8.82
CA ASN A 467 17.05 2.09 8.70
C ASN A 467 17.51 3.11 7.63
N GLY A 468 17.00 4.35 7.72
CA GLY A 468 17.26 5.44 6.77
C GLY A 468 16.53 5.34 5.42
N LYS A 469 16.23 4.12 4.95
CA LYS A 469 15.53 3.85 3.68
C LYS A 469 14.04 4.16 3.77
N SER A 470 13.46 4.54 2.63
CA SER A 470 12.03 4.84 2.50
C SER A 470 11.42 4.36 1.19
N ILE A 471 10.14 3.97 1.22
CA ILE A 471 9.31 3.69 0.03
C ILE A 471 7.97 4.43 0.18
N PRO A 472 7.52 5.22 -0.82
CA PRO A 472 6.22 5.89 -0.77
C PRO A 472 5.06 4.90 -0.93
N VAL A 473 3.96 5.16 -0.23
CA VAL A 473 2.68 4.49 -0.40
C VAL A 473 1.94 5.18 -1.55
N HIS A 474 1.70 4.48 -2.65
CA HIS A 474 1.01 5.06 -3.82
C HIS A 474 -0.52 5.04 -3.67
N TRP A 475 -1.08 3.98 -3.11
CA TRP A 475 -2.51 3.84 -2.86
C TRP A 475 -2.81 3.04 -1.59
N LEU A 476 -4.03 3.19 -1.08
CA LEU A 476 -4.60 2.42 0.03
C LEU A 476 -5.89 1.75 -0.41
N GLY A 477 -6.12 0.51 0.04
CA GLY A 477 -7.34 -0.25 -0.20
C GLY A 477 -8.04 -0.59 1.12
N PHE A 478 -9.35 -0.40 1.18
CA PHE A 478 -10.19 -0.80 2.32
C PHE A 478 -10.87 -2.12 1.98
N LEU A 479 -10.68 -3.18 2.77
CA LEU A 479 -11.19 -4.51 2.41
C LEU A 479 -12.72 -4.53 2.26
N LYS A 480 -13.21 -5.24 1.25
CA LYS A 480 -14.65 -5.42 0.99
C LYS A 480 -15.33 -6.26 2.08
N ASN A 481 -14.58 -7.22 2.64
CA ASN A 481 -14.99 -8.06 3.75
C ASN A 481 -15.29 -7.21 5.01
N ASP A 482 -14.31 -6.44 5.49
CA ASP A 482 -14.53 -5.42 6.51
C ASP A 482 -13.70 -4.15 6.24
N PRO A 483 -14.32 -3.02 5.88
CA PRO A 483 -13.64 -1.75 5.60
C PRO A 483 -12.78 -1.17 6.74
N ARG A 484 -12.82 -1.72 7.95
CA ARG A 484 -11.89 -1.36 9.03
C ARG A 484 -10.48 -1.90 8.83
N VAL A 485 -10.32 -2.92 7.98
CA VAL A 485 -9.02 -3.45 7.58
C VAL A 485 -8.50 -2.64 6.38
N LEU A 486 -7.36 -1.98 6.60
CA LEU A 486 -6.69 -1.10 5.64
C LEU A 486 -5.43 -1.78 5.12
N VAL A 487 -5.26 -1.77 3.80
CA VAL A 487 -4.15 -2.40 3.08
C VAL A 487 -3.34 -1.36 2.32
N ALA A 488 -2.03 -1.40 2.48
CA ALA A 488 -1.06 -0.60 1.72
C ALA A 488 -0.06 -1.54 1.01
N PRO A 489 0.02 -1.57 -0.33
CA PRO A 489 1.04 -2.35 -1.03
C PRO A 489 2.42 -1.70 -0.86
N LEU A 490 3.45 -2.52 -0.66
CA LEU A 490 4.84 -2.09 -0.66
C LEU A 490 5.44 -2.13 -2.07
N HIS A 491 5.37 -3.29 -2.74
CA HIS A 491 5.85 -3.45 -4.10
C HIS A 491 5.36 -4.74 -4.79
N LYS A 492 5.50 -4.79 -6.12
CA LYS A 492 5.22 -5.97 -6.97
C LYS A 492 6.36 -7.00 -7.00
N ASP A 493 7.52 -6.65 -6.45
CA ASP A 493 8.78 -7.36 -6.65
C ASP A 493 9.53 -7.52 -5.32
N SER A 494 10.00 -8.74 -5.10
CA SER A 494 10.79 -9.23 -3.97
C SER A 494 11.97 -8.33 -3.61
N ALA A 495 12.63 -7.67 -4.59
CA ALA A 495 13.78 -6.81 -4.33
C ALA A 495 13.49 -5.70 -3.29
N LYS A 496 12.24 -5.22 -3.18
CA LYS A 496 11.87 -4.20 -2.18
C LYS A 496 11.55 -4.75 -0.79
N LYS A 497 11.32 -6.07 -0.66
CA LYS A 497 11.28 -6.77 0.64
C LYS A 497 12.67 -6.73 1.29
N GLU A 498 13.69 -7.03 0.51
CA GLU A 498 15.10 -6.96 0.92
C GLU A 498 15.56 -5.51 1.16
N PHE A 499 15.12 -4.57 0.31
CA PHE A 499 15.43 -3.15 0.50
C PHE A 499 15.09 -2.66 1.91
N LEU A 500 13.88 -2.94 2.44
CA LEU A 500 13.49 -2.58 3.81
C LEU A 500 13.80 -3.67 4.87
N ASN A 501 14.65 -4.65 4.53
CA ASN A 501 15.11 -5.73 5.42
C ASN A 501 13.98 -6.52 6.10
N ILE A 502 12.89 -6.78 5.37
CA ILE A 502 11.74 -7.56 5.87
C ILE A 502 12.08 -9.04 5.71
N GLY A 503 12.58 -9.71 6.76
CA GLY A 503 12.99 -11.13 6.66
C GLY A 503 11.79 -12.07 6.43
N LYS A 504 10.79 -11.97 7.30
CA LYS A 504 9.59 -12.84 7.32
C LYS A 504 8.36 -12.09 6.84
N THR A 505 7.58 -12.74 5.99
CA THR A 505 6.20 -12.40 5.65
C THR A 505 5.27 -13.41 6.29
N TYR A 506 4.11 -12.97 6.78
CA TYR A 506 3.16 -13.82 7.46
C TYR A 506 2.21 -14.46 6.44
N PRO A 507 2.11 -15.81 6.39
CA PRO A 507 1.09 -16.48 5.59
C PRO A 507 -0.29 -16.25 6.22
N LEU A 508 -1.33 -16.17 5.38
CA LEU A 508 -2.71 -16.08 5.87
C LEU A 508 -3.22 -17.47 6.26
N ALA A 509 -3.94 -17.55 7.38
CA ALA A 509 -4.50 -18.79 7.90
C ALA A 509 -5.58 -19.34 6.93
N LYS A 510 -5.24 -20.37 6.15
CA LYS A 510 -6.14 -20.93 5.12
C LYS A 510 -7.35 -21.66 5.71
N ARG A 511 -7.25 -22.12 6.96
CA ARG A 511 -8.30 -22.78 7.74
C ARG A 511 -8.28 -22.26 9.19
N PRO A 512 -8.86 -21.08 9.49
CA PRO A 512 -8.90 -20.51 10.84
C PRO A 512 -9.48 -21.46 11.89
N GLN A 513 -10.40 -22.34 11.49
CA GLN A 513 -11.05 -23.35 12.31
C GLN A 513 -10.12 -24.48 12.80
N ASP A 514 -8.92 -24.62 12.22
CA ASP A 514 -7.93 -25.61 12.67
C ASP A 514 -7.20 -25.17 13.95
N TYR A 515 -7.49 -23.95 14.44
CA TYR A 515 -6.86 -23.35 15.61
C TYR A 515 -7.91 -22.97 16.65
N SER A 516 -7.61 -23.27 17.92
CA SER A 516 -8.40 -22.84 19.09
C SER A 516 -7.75 -21.68 19.86
N LYS A 517 -6.51 -21.30 19.49
CA LYS A 517 -5.68 -20.31 20.20
C LYS A 517 -4.94 -19.39 19.23
N ALA A 518 -4.91 -18.12 19.59
CA ALA A 518 -4.15 -17.07 18.92
C ALA A 518 -3.27 -16.31 19.93
N ILE A 519 -2.31 -15.57 19.39
CA ILE A 519 -1.63 -14.47 20.05
C ILE A 519 -2.20 -13.19 19.46
N ILE A 520 -2.64 -12.28 20.32
CA ILE A 520 -2.98 -10.91 19.95
C ILE A 520 -1.78 -10.01 20.23
N VAL A 521 -1.57 -9.01 19.36
CA VAL A 521 -0.53 -7.99 19.52
C VAL A 521 -1.16 -6.61 19.42
N HIS A 522 -1.08 -5.83 20.51
CA HIS A 522 -1.70 -4.51 20.63
C HIS A 522 -0.69 -3.42 20.31
N ASN A 523 -0.92 -2.67 19.24
CA ASN A 523 -0.07 -1.59 18.69
C ASN A 523 1.41 -1.95 18.43
N GLY A 524 1.83 -3.19 18.73
CA GLY A 524 3.21 -3.65 18.74
C GLY A 524 3.93 -3.49 20.09
N GLU A 525 3.30 -3.01 21.14
CA GLU A 525 3.97 -2.80 22.43
C GLU A 525 3.67 -3.94 23.40
N GLU A 526 2.42 -4.43 23.41
CA GLU A 526 1.94 -5.52 24.24
C GLU A 526 1.53 -6.74 23.39
N TYR A 527 1.58 -7.93 23.99
CA TYR A 527 0.99 -9.14 23.41
C TYR A 527 0.39 -10.05 24.48
N GLY A 528 -0.49 -10.97 24.09
CA GLY A 528 -0.96 -12.05 24.97
C GLY A 528 -1.65 -13.19 24.23
N GLU A 529 -1.85 -14.32 24.92
CA GLU A 529 -2.65 -15.42 24.39
C GLU A 529 -4.15 -15.18 24.58
N VAL A 530 -4.93 -15.63 23.60
CA VAL A 530 -6.40 -15.67 23.64
C VAL A 530 -6.90 -16.98 23.03
N ASP A 531 -7.93 -17.56 23.63
CA ASP A 531 -8.68 -18.69 23.05
C ASP A 531 -9.77 -18.13 22.13
N PHE A 532 -10.11 -18.80 21.03
CA PHE A 532 -11.14 -18.30 20.11
C PHE A 532 -12.00 -19.41 19.50
N LYS A 533 -13.17 -19.00 18.97
CA LYS A 533 -14.19 -19.86 18.38
C LYS A 533 -14.66 -19.28 17.04
N VAL A 534 -15.01 -20.14 16.09
CA VAL A 534 -15.65 -19.71 14.83
C VAL A 534 -17.13 -19.48 15.10
N ASP A 535 -17.66 -18.34 14.66
CA ASP A 535 -19.11 -18.08 14.68
C ASP A 535 -19.72 -18.53 13.34
N PRO A 536 -20.58 -19.56 13.29
CA PRO A 536 -21.18 -20.05 12.05
C PRO A 536 -22.12 -19.03 11.39
N LYS A 537 -22.62 -18.02 12.12
CA LYS A 537 -23.43 -16.92 11.56
C LYS A 537 -22.57 -15.83 10.91
N LEU A 538 -21.29 -15.77 11.26
CA LEU A 538 -20.34 -14.72 10.87
C LEU A 538 -19.05 -15.34 10.32
N GLY A 539 -19.14 -16.25 9.34
CA GLY A 539 -18.01 -17.05 8.82
C GLY A 539 -16.82 -16.30 8.20
N ASN A 540 -16.83 -14.97 8.17
CA ASN A 540 -15.68 -14.10 7.87
C ASN A 540 -14.98 -13.56 9.12
N TYR A 541 -15.40 -13.98 10.32
CA TYR A 541 -14.93 -13.51 11.61
C TYR A 541 -14.69 -14.68 12.55
N VAL A 542 -13.84 -14.46 13.55
CA VAL A 542 -13.72 -15.35 14.71
C VAL A 542 -13.99 -14.58 16.00
N LEU A 543 -14.71 -15.22 16.92
CA LEU A 543 -15.09 -14.69 18.22
C LEU A 543 -13.99 -15.01 19.23
N MET A 544 -13.38 -13.98 19.80
CA MET A 544 -12.40 -14.11 20.88
C MET A 544 -13.08 -14.39 22.21
N ASP A 545 -12.52 -15.32 22.98
CA ASP A 545 -12.98 -15.62 24.33
C ASP A 545 -12.39 -14.60 25.33
N LYS A 546 -13.24 -13.86 26.05
CA LYS A 546 -12.81 -12.82 26.98
C LYS A 546 -12.70 -13.37 28.40
N PRO A 547 -11.60 -13.13 29.13
CA PRO A 547 -11.55 -13.33 30.58
C PRO A 547 -12.71 -12.60 31.27
N PHE A 548 -13.52 -13.35 32.04
CA PHE A 548 -14.75 -12.84 32.68
C PHE A 548 -14.47 -11.73 33.72
N MET A 549 -13.26 -11.68 34.28
CA MET A 549 -12.74 -10.55 35.03
C MET A 549 -11.47 -10.05 34.33
N GLY A 550 -11.47 -8.78 33.91
CA GLY A 550 -10.50 -8.27 32.94
C GLY A 550 -9.07 -8.15 33.46
N GLY A 551 -8.17 -9.00 32.98
CA GLY A 551 -6.71 -8.85 33.03
C GLY A 551 -6.03 -9.07 34.39
N LEU A 552 -6.55 -8.48 35.48
CA LEU A 552 -5.85 -8.37 36.78
C LEU A 552 -5.37 -9.71 37.38
N PHE A 553 -6.07 -10.82 37.10
CA PHE A 553 -5.77 -12.14 37.66
C PHE A 553 -5.44 -13.20 36.60
N SER A 554 -5.26 -12.81 35.33
CA SER A 554 -5.04 -13.76 34.23
C SER A 554 -3.93 -13.30 33.29
N LYS A 555 -3.00 -14.19 32.95
CA LYS A 555 -1.99 -13.99 31.88
C LYS A 555 -2.58 -13.96 30.45
N ARG A 556 -3.89 -13.69 30.33
CA ARG A 556 -4.66 -13.58 29.10
C ARG A 556 -4.96 -12.11 28.86
N MET A 557 -4.66 -11.64 27.65
CA MET A 557 -4.86 -10.25 27.28
C MET A 557 -6.29 -10.04 26.79
N ASN A 558 -6.92 -8.94 27.18
CA ASN A 558 -8.22 -8.53 26.62
C ASN A 558 -8.00 -8.01 25.18
N PRO A 559 -8.63 -8.60 24.15
CA PRO A 559 -8.55 -8.10 22.78
C PRO A 559 -9.10 -6.69 22.66
N LYS A 560 -8.36 -5.81 21.98
CA LYS A 560 -8.75 -4.43 21.69
C LYS A 560 -8.92 -4.26 20.17
N LYS A 561 -9.72 -3.27 19.78
CA LYS A 561 -9.87 -2.87 18.36
C LYS A 561 -8.52 -2.42 17.80
N GLY A 562 -8.10 -3.02 16.68
CA GLY A 562 -6.82 -2.77 16.02
C GLY A 562 -5.72 -3.79 16.32
N ASP A 563 -5.95 -4.75 17.22
CA ASP A 563 -4.96 -5.77 17.54
C ASP A 563 -4.77 -6.75 16.37
N VAL A 564 -3.51 -7.13 16.14
CA VAL A 564 -3.12 -8.09 15.10
C VAL A 564 -3.19 -9.50 15.68
N VAL A 565 -3.84 -10.43 14.97
CA VAL A 565 -4.20 -11.75 15.49
C VAL A 565 -3.43 -12.85 14.74
N ILE A 566 -2.46 -13.48 15.40
CA ILE A 566 -1.58 -14.49 14.82
C ILE A 566 -1.89 -15.86 15.44
N SER A 567 -2.05 -16.91 14.63
CA SER A 567 -2.25 -18.28 15.12
C SER A 567 -1.02 -18.76 15.92
N ARG A 568 -1.20 -19.78 16.77
CA ARG A 568 -0.07 -20.44 17.44
C ARG A 568 0.96 -21.06 16.49
N THR A 569 0.65 -21.29 15.21
CA THR A 569 1.60 -21.75 14.18
C THR A 569 2.35 -20.61 13.47
N GLY A 570 1.94 -19.35 13.69
CA GLY A 570 2.56 -18.17 13.08
C GLY A 570 1.93 -17.71 11.76
N GLU A 571 0.70 -18.13 11.47
CA GLU A 571 -0.13 -17.60 10.37
C GLU A 571 -0.94 -16.39 10.86
N LEU A 572 -1.14 -15.37 10.01
CA LEU A 572 -2.07 -14.28 10.31
C LEU A 572 -3.51 -14.78 10.15
N LEU A 573 -4.30 -14.70 11.23
CA LEU A 573 -5.75 -14.89 11.19
C LEU A 573 -6.43 -13.61 10.68
N GLY A 574 -6.03 -12.45 11.21
CA GLY A 574 -6.51 -11.14 10.76
C GLY A 574 -6.33 -10.03 11.79
N ILE A 575 -7.29 -9.11 11.86
CA ILE A 575 -7.26 -7.94 12.75
C ILE A 575 -8.58 -7.82 13.54
N MET A 576 -8.47 -7.48 14.82
CA MET A 576 -9.61 -7.18 15.70
C MET A 576 -10.36 -5.92 15.24
N VAL A 577 -11.62 -6.07 14.82
CA VAL A 577 -12.45 -4.96 14.29
C VAL A 577 -13.31 -4.27 15.34
N ASN A 578 -13.56 -4.96 16.45
CA ASN A 578 -13.97 -4.42 17.74
C ASN A 578 -13.28 -5.26 18.84
N ASP A 579 -13.78 -5.24 20.08
CA ASP A 579 -13.13 -5.96 21.20
C ASP A 579 -13.55 -7.44 21.33
N LYS A 580 -14.46 -7.94 20.47
CA LYS A 580 -14.95 -9.33 20.46
C LYS A 580 -14.56 -10.09 19.20
N TYR A 581 -14.57 -9.45 18.03
CA TYR A 581 -14.40 -10.13 16.74
C TYR A 581 -13.13 -9.71 16.00
N CYS A 582 -12.39 -10.70 15.53
CA CYS A 582 -11.38 -10.54 14.49
C CYS A 582 -12.03 -10.72 13.13
N ALA A 583 -11.83 -9.79 12.19
CA ALA A 583 -12.10 -10.06 10.78
C ALA A 583 -10.99 -10.99 10.25
N VAL A 584 -11.39 -12.13 9.71
CA VAL A 584 -10.48 -13.07 9.05
C VAL A 584 -10.08 -12.50 7.70
N ILE A 585 -8.78 -12.54 7.39
CA ILE A 585 -8.23 -12.04 6.11
C ILE A 585 -7.81 -13.22 5.25
N ARG A 586 -8.24 -13.25 3.98
CA ARG A 586 -7.99 -14.37 3.05
C ARG A 586 -7.18 -13.96 1.84
N GLU A 587 -6.50 -14.92 1.21
CA GLU A 587 -5.60 -14.70 0.07
C GLU A 587 -6.31 -14.08 -1.15
N ASN A 588 -7.57 -14.48 -1.40
CA ASN A 588 -8.42 -13.90 -2.44
C ASN A 588 -8.96 -12.48 -2.09
N GLU A 589 -8.80 -12.03 -0.85
CA GLU A 589 -9.24 -10.70 -0.38
C GLU A 589 -8.15 -9.63 -0.54
N LEU A 590 -7.00 -9.93 -1.17
CA LEU A 590 -5.90 -8.96 -1.37
C LEU A 590 -5.66 -8.54 -2.82
N ASP A 591 -5.70 -9.45 -3.80
CA ASP A 591 -5.13 -9.19 -5.15
C ASP A 591 -6.13 -8.83 -6.26
N LYS A 592 -7.43 -9.11 -6.08
CA LYS A 592 -8.45 -8.86 -7.10
C LYS A 592 -9.10 -7.49 -6.92
N ALA A 593 -8.50 -6.43 -7.50
CA ALA A 593 -8.88 -5.03 -7.23
C ALA A 593 -10.39 -4.74 -7.02
N ASN A 594 -11.26 -5.13 -7.97
CA ASN A 594 -12.70 -4.81 -7.92
C ASN A 594 -13.54 -5.79 -7.06
N GLU A 595 -12.97 -6.94 -6.68
CA GLU A 595 -13.63 -7.94 -5.81
C GLU A 595 -13.16 -7.84 -4.35
N SER A 596 -11.88 -7.55 -4.12
CA SER A 596 -11.20 -7.56 -2.82
C SER A 596 -11.48 -6.31 -1.96
N PHE A 597 -11.72 -5.14 -2.57
CA PHE A 597 -11.79 -3.85 -1.88
C PHE A 597 -13.16 -3.17 -2.03
N ALA A 598 -13.61 -2.48 -0.97
CA ALA A 598 -14.81 -1.63 -1.00
C ALA A 598 -14.52 -0.22 -1.54
N ALA A 599 -13.28 0.25 -1.39
CA ALA A 599 -12.79 1.50 -1.97
C ALA A 599 -11.26 1.51 -2.07
N PHE A 600 -10.75 2.36 -2.95
CA PHE A 600 -9.34 2.74 -3.02
C PHE A 600 -9.19 4.24 -2.75
N VAL A 601 -7.98 4.64 -2.33
CA VAL A 601 -7.53 6.02 -2.26
C VAL A 601 -6.09 6.07 -2.76
N VAL A 602 -5.87 6.66 -3.94
CA VAL A 602 -4.54 7.00 -4.45
C VAL A 602 -4.07 8.26 -3.72
N LEU A 603 -2.90 8.21 -3.06
CA LEU A 603 -2.49 9.29 -2.15
C LEU A 603 -2.03 10.56 -2.86
N ASN A 604 -1.60 10.43 -4.11
CA ASN A 604 -1.17 11.52 -4.99
C ASN A 604 -2.28 11.99 -5.95
N ASP A 605 -3.53 11.55 -5.76
CA ASP A 605 -4.67 11.95 -6.58
C ASP A 605 -5.49 13.01 -5.84
N ASP A 606 -5.37 14.26 -6.29
CA ASP A 606 -6.05 15.42 -5.74
C ASP A 606 -7.59 15.26 -5.67
N ALA A 607 -8.21 14.58 -6.63
CA ALA A 607 -9.65 14.38 -6.66
C ALA A 607 -10.10 13.32 -5.65
N GLN A 608 -9.36 12.21 -5.53
CA GLN A 608 -9.62 11.18 -4.52
C GLN A 608 -9.35 11.69 -3.09
N VAL A 609 -8.30 12.51 -2.89
CA VAL A 609 -7.99 13.10 -1.58
C VAL A 609 -9.04 14.14 -1.18
N LYS A 610 -9.49 15.02 -2.10
CA LYS A 610 -10.60 15.95 -1.84
C LYS A 610 -11.93 15.22 -1.60
N GLY A 611 -12.17 14.13 -2.33
CA GLY A 611 -13.33 13.25 -2.17
C GLY A 611 -13.30 12.37 -0.90
N LEU A 612 -12.17 12.27 -0.19
CA LEU A 612 -11.92 11.26 0.84
C LEU A 612 -12.97 11.22 1.96
N ASN A 613 -13.46 12.38 2.43
CA ASN A 613 -14.50 12.43 3.46
C ASN A 613 -15.81 11.74 3.02
N SER A 614 -16.15 11.81 1.73
CA SER A 614 -17.30 11.11 1.16
C SER A 614 -17.07 9.59 1.14
N THR A 615 -15.87 9.16 0.73
CA THR A 615 -15.46 7.74 0.74
C THR A 615 -15.48 7.16 2.15
N LEU A 616 -14.83 7.81 3.13
CA LEU A 616 -14.84 7.37 4.53
C LEU A 616 -16.26 7.31 5.11
N LYS A 617 -17.12 8.29 4.80
CA LYS A 617 -18.54 8.29 5.22
C LYS A 617 -19.33 7.12 4.61
N LYS A 618 -19.10 6.77 3.33
CA LYS A 618 -19.70 5.59 2.69
C LYS A 618 -19.25 4.29 3.36
N LEU A 619 -17.94 4.14 3.60
CA LEU A 619 -17.38 2.97 4.27
C LEU A 619 -17.88 2.82 5.72
N ALA A 620 -18.00 3.92 6.47
CA ALA A 620 -18.63 3.93 7.79
C ALA A 620 -20.10 3.49 7.74
N GLY A 621 -20.82 3.83 6.66
CA GLY A 621 -22.16 3.32 6.37
C GLY A 621 -22.19 1.79 6.20
N LEU A 622 -21.21 1.21 5.51
CA LEU A 622 -21.08 -0.25 5.37
C LEU A 622 -20.84 -0.95 6.71
N ILE A 623 -20.10 -0.32 7.65
CA ILE A 623 -19.96 -0.86 9.01
C ILE A 623 -21.28 -0.81 9.78
N LYS A 624 -22.03 0.29 9.69
CA LYS A 624 -23.37 0.42 10.32
C LYS A 624 -24.42 -0.54 9.74
N ALA A 625 -24.21 -1.07 8.54
CA ALA A 625 -25.05 -2.08 7.92
C ALA A 625 -24.71 -3.52 8.36
N LYS A 626 -23.59 -3.76 9.06
CA LYS A 626 -23.26 -5.07 9.64
C LYS A 626 -24.11 -5.35 10.89
N PRO A 627 -24.31 -6.64 11.27
CA PRO A 627 -24.97 -7.01 12.52
C PRO A 627 -24.39 -6.26 13.73
N SER A 628 -25.25 -5.89 14.69
CA SER A 628 -24.90 -5.01 15.83
C SER A 628 -23.70 -5.48 16.65
N VAL A 629 -23.48 -6.79 16.75
CA VAL A 629 -22.33 -7.40 17.45
C VAL A 629 -20.97 -7.12 16.77
N LEU A 630 -20.98 -6.66 15.52
CA LEU A 630 -19.81 -6.30 14.71
C LEU A 630 -19.62 -4.79 14.55
N GLN A 631 -20.49 -3.93 15.09
CA GLN A 631 -20.36 -2.47 14.92
C GLN A 631 -19.20 -1.91 15.77
#